data_AF-A0A166SBN8-F1
#
_entry.id   AF-A0A166SBN8-F1
#
_cell.length_a   1.000
_cell.length_b   1.000
_cell.length_c   1.000
_cell.angle_alpha   90.00
_cell.angle_beta   90.00
_cell.angle_gamma   90.00
#
_symmetry.space_group_name_H-M   'P 1'
#
loop_
_entity.id
_entity.type
_entity.pdbx_description
1 polymer ?
#
loop_
_entity_poly.entity_id
_entity_poly.type
_entity_poly.pdbx_seq_one_letter_code
_entity_poly.pdbx_strand_id
1 'polypeptide(L)'
;MTVILKDLKVFLSIPQNLTEILKHPISLFALLAVILLILAAIKIKKIKFNTSMVVQIGVALALATVLKIFRIYHFPQGGSVTLGSMIPLLILAFFYGPEVGFLTGFLYGIISLILGPYILHPVQVLFDYPLPFMAIGLAGYFRDKKILGTFVAVFARFICHFISGVVFFGSFAPKGMSTYLYSLMINGPFMAVEGCICIVIMALLPMKQLYSIFNKHRQMT
;
A
#
# COMPACT_ATOMS: atom_id res chain seq x y z
N MET A 1 48.13 -9.69 -0.22
CA MET A 1 47.80 -10.36 1.06
C MET A 1 46.79 -9.57 1.90
N THR A 2 46.93 -8.25 2.01
CA THR A 2 46.09 -7.37 2.85
C THR A 2 44.62 -7.24 2.41
N VAL A 3 44.33 -7.32 1.10
CA VAL A 3 42.96 -7.25 0.55
C VAL A 3 42.19 -8.54 0.86
N ILE A 4 42.78 -9.70 0.57
CA ILE A 4 42.19 -11.03 0.84
C ILE A 4 41.86 -11.21 2.33
N LEU A 5 42.73 -10.73 3.23
CA LEU A 5 42.50 -10.76 4.67
C LEU A 5 41.35 -9.84 5.12
N LYS A 6 41.11 -8.73 4.41
CA LYS A 6 39.99 -7.82 4.67
C LYS A 6 38.68 -8.46 4.22
N ASP A 7 38.66 -9.08 3.06
CA ASP A 7 37.48 -9.79 2.54
C ASP A 7 37.11 -10.97 3.45
N LEU A 8 38.10 -11.75 3.91
CA LEU A 8 37.88 -12.87 4.83
C LEU A 8 37.29 -12.40 6.18
N LYS A 9 37.75 -11.26 6.72
CA LYS A 9 37.19 -10.65 7.94
C LYS A 9 35.73 -10.24 7.78
N VAL A 10 35.32 -9.78 6.60
CA VAL A 10 33.92 -9.45 6.32
C VAL A 10 33.05 -10.70 6.46
N PHE A 11 33.43 -11.81 5.81
CA PHE A 11 32.67 -13.06 5.91
C PHE A 11 32.62 -13.61 7.35
N LEU A 12 33.71 -13.50 8.11
CA LEU A 12 33.76 -13.94 9.50
C LEU A 12 32.88 -13.10 10.44
N SER A 13 32.62 -11.83 10.10
CA SER A 13 31.77 -10.93 10.89
C SER A 13 30.26 -11.05 10.62
N ILE A 14 29.85 -11.79 9.57
CA ILE A 14 28.45 -11.93 9.17
C ILE A 14 27.53 -12.38 10.32
N PRO A 15 27.87 -13.41 11.12
CA PRO A 15 26.99 -13.87 12.19
C PRO A 15 26.75 -12.78 13.24
N GLN A 16 27.80 -12.06 13.62
CA GLN A 16 27.72 -10.97 14.61
C GLN A 16 26.87 -9.81 14.08
N ASN A 17 27.10 -9.39 12.83
CA ASN A 17 26.30 -8.34 12.19
C ASN A 17 24.81 -8.74 12.10
N LEU A 18 24.51 -10.00 11.80
CA LEU A 18 23.14 -10.50 11.75
C LEU A 18 22.47 -10.48 13.14
N THR A 19 23.20 -10.87 14.19
CA THR A 19 22.69 -10.76 15.55
C THR A 19 22.40 -9.31 15.95
N GLU A 20 23.20 -8.36 15.48
CA GLU A 20 23.00 -6.95 15.79
C GLU A 20 21.76 -6.38 15.10
N ILE A 21 21.53 -6.73 13.83
CA ILE A 21 20.30 -6.37 13.10
C ILE A 21 19.06 -6.91 13.82
N LEU A 22 19.09 -8.17 14.27
CA LEU A 22 17.97 -8.80 14.96
C LEU A 22 17.60 -8.11 16.29
N LYS A 23 18.54 -7.40 16.93
CA LYS A 23 18.27 -6.63 18.16
C LYS A 23 17.54 -5.31 17.89
N HIS A 24 17.59 -4.80 16.66
CA HIS A 24 16.99 -3.51 16.31
C HIS A 24 15.66 -3.71 15.56
N PRO A 25 14.49 -3.59 16.22
CA PRO A 25 13.20 -3.89 15.61
C PRO A 25 12.90 -3.03 14.38
N ILE A 26 13.30 -1.75 14.39
CA ILE A 26 13.13 -0.83 13.25
C ILE A 26 13.87 -1.34 12.01
N SER A 27 15.06 -1.93 12.19
CA SER A 27 15.85 -2.48 11.07
C SER A 27 15.16 -3.68 10.43
N LEU A 28 14.47 -4.51 11.22
CA LEU A 28 13.69 -5.64 10.72
C LEU A 28 12.48 -5.18 9.90
N PHE A 29 11.76 -4.16 10.36
CA PHE A 29 10.66 -3.58 9.59
C PHE A 29 11.14 -2.89 8.32
N ALA A 30 12.29 -2.23 8.36
CA ALA A 30 12.92 -1.64 7.17
C ALA A 30 13.28 -2.73 6.14
N LEU A 31 13.91 -3.82 6.58
CA LEU A 31 14.25 -4.96 5.72
C LEU A 31 12.98 -5.60 5.13
N LEU A 32 11.95 -5.81 5.94
CA LEU A 32 10.66 -6.31 5.47
C LEU A 32 10.05 -5.40 4.39
N ALA A 33 10.03 -4.08 4.63
CA ALA A 33 9.54 -3.11 3.67
C ALA A 33 10.29 -3.17 2.34
N VAL A 34 11.62 -3.24 2.40
CA VAL A 34 12.48 -3.37 1.21
C VAL A 34 12.20 -4.67 0.46
N ILE A 35 12.07 -5.80 1.16
CA ILE A 35 11.72 -7.08 0.54
C ILE A 35 10.37 -6.99 -0.17
N LEU A 36 9.35 -6.40 0.47
CA LEU A 36 8.03 -6.24 -0.14
C LEU A 36 8.07 -5.33 -1.39
N LEU A 37 8.84 -4.25 -1.35
CA LEU A 37 9.06 -3.38 -2.52
C LEU A 37 9.77 -4.12 -3.66
N ILE A 38 10.79 -4.92 -3.35
CA ILE A 38 11.51 -5.72 -4.36
C ILE A 38 10.56 -6.76 -4.99
N LEU A 39 9.80 -7.49 -4.18
CA LEU A 39 8.83 -8.47 -4.68
C LEU A 39 7.78 -7.81 -5.57
N ALA A 40 7.27 -6.65 -5.18
CA ALA A 40 6.35 -5.87 -5.99
C ALA A 40 7.01 -5.38 -7.29
N ALA A 41 8.24 -4.88 -7.24
CA ALA A 41 8.98 -4.45 -8.42
C ALA A 41 9.20 -5.61 -9.42
N ILE A 42 9.53 -6.81 -8.94
CA ILE A 42 9.64 -8.02 -9.76
C ILE A 42 8.32 -8.36 -10.45
N LYS A 43 7.19 -8.21 -9.75
CA LYS A 43 5.84 -8.40 -10.32
C LYS A 43 5.51 -7.32 -11.35
N ILE A 44 5.72 -6.04 -11.02
CA ILE A 44 5.48 -4.88 -11.88
C ILE A 44 6.31 -4.95 -13.17
N LYS A 45 7.54 -5.48 -13.12
CA LYS A 45 8.39 -5.67 -14.30
C LYS A 45 7.76 -6.58 -15.37
N LYS A 46 6.76 -7.40 -15.02
CA LYS A 46 6.06 -8.28 -15.97
C LYS A 46 4.99 -7.55 -16.80
N ILE A 47 4.68 -6.28 -16.49
CA ILE A 47 3.67 -5.50 -17.20
C ILE A 47 4.15 -5.21 -18.62
N LYS A 48 3.31 -5.52 -19.60
CA LYS A 48 3.47 -5.07 -20.99
C LYS A 48 2.65 -3.80 -21.19
N PHE A 49 3.31 -2.65 -21.12
CA PHE A 49 2.65 -1.35 -21.28
C PHE A 49 2.16 -1.13 -22.70
N ASN A 50 1.00 -0.51 -22.81
CA ASN A 50 0.49 0.09 -24.04
C ASN A 50 -0.10 1.47 -23.71
N THR A 51 -0.30 2.30 -24.73
CA THR A 51 -0.75 3.69 -24.55
C THR A 51 -2.07 3.77 -23.77
N SER A 52 -3.04 2.92 -24.09
CA SER A 52 -4.35 2.88 -23.42
C SER A 52 -4.21 2.59 -21.92
N MET A 53 -3.39 1.62 -21.55
CA MET A 53 -3.12 1.27 -20.15
C MET A 53 -2.48 2.44 -19.40
N VAL A 54 -1.49 3.11 -19.98
CA VAL A 54 -0.81 4.25 -19.33
C VAL A 54 -1.79 5.40 -19.11
N VAL A 55 -2.62 5.73 -20.11
CA VAL A 55 -3.66 6.77 -19.99
C VAL A 55 -4.66 6.41 -18.90
N GLN A 56 -5.14 5.16 -18.84
CA GLN A 56 -6.10 4.73 -17.84
C GLN A 56 -5.51 4.71 -16.42
N ILE A 57 -4.23 4.36 -16.27
CA ILE A 57 -3.49 4.52 -15.01
C ILE A 57 -3.48 6.00 -14.59
N GLY A 58 -3.11 6.91 -15.51
CA GLY A 58 -3.08 8.35 -15.23
C GLY A 58 -4.45 8.90 -14.82
N VAL A 59 -5.50 8.56 -15.55
CA VAL A 59 -6.89 8.98 -15.25
C VAL A 59 -7.35 8.43 -13.91
N ALA A 60 -7.06 7.16 -13.60
CA ALA A 60 -7.43 6.57 -12.32
C ALA A 60 -6.69 7.23 -11.14
N LEU A 61 -5.41 7.55 -11.29
CA LEU A 61 -4.63 8.27 -10.29
C LEU A 61 -5.18 9.69 -10.06
N ALA A 62 -5.53 10.40 -11.14
CA ALA A 62 -6.15 11.73 -11.06
C ALA A 62 -7.51 11.64 -10.36
N LEU A 63 -8.37 10.69 -10.73
CA LEU A 63 -9.68 10.49 -10.13
C LEU A 63 -9.56 10.13 -8.63
N ALA A 64 -8.66 9.21 -8.28
CA ALA A 64 -8.39 8.85 -6.89
C ALA A 64 -7.89 10.05 -6.07
N THR A 65 -7.15 10.95 -6.71
CA THR A 65 -6.65 12.19 -6.08
C THR A 65 -7.78 13.17 -5.85
N VAL A 66 -8.64 13.39 -6.84
CA VAL A 66 -9.82 14.26 -6.71
C VAL A 66 -10.79 13.70 -5.66
N LEU A 67 -11.05 12.39 -5.66
CA LEU A 67 -11.90 11.74 -4.66
C LEU A 67 -11.35 11.88 -3.23
N LYS A 68 -10.03 11.95 -3.06
CA LYS A 68 -9.40 12.18 -1.74
C LYS A 68 -9.74 13.56 -1.16
N ILE A 69 -10.08 14.55 -2.00
CA ILE A 69 -10.51 15.88 -1.56
C ILE A 69 -11.87 15.77 -0.83
N PHE A 70 -12.75 14.89 -1.30
CA PHE A 70 -14.04 14.59 -0.67
C PHE A 70 -13.86 13.62 0.51
N ARG A 71 -13.07 14.07 1.50
CA ARG A 71 -12.86 13.36 2.77
C ARG A 71 -13.94 13.74 3.79
N ILE A 72 -14.52 12.72 4.41
CA ILE A 72 -15.45 12.86 5.54
C ILE A 72 -14.69 13.34 6.78
N TYR A 73 -13.50 12.78 6.99
CA TYR A 73 -12.68 13.10 8.16
C TYR A 73 -11.19 12.98 7.82
N HIS A 74 -10.38 13.81 8.47
CA HIS A 74 -8.91 13.78 8.37
C HIS A 74 -8.30 13.64 9.76
N PHE A 75 -7.44 12.65 9.93
CA PHE A 75 -6.78 12.40 11.20
C PHE A 75 -5.55 13.30 11.37
N PRO A 76 -5.27 13.81 12.60
CA PRO A 76 -4.10 14.65 12.87
C PRO A 76 -2.75 13.97 12.56
N GLN A 77 -2.71 12.64 12.69
CA GLN A 77 -1.51 11.80 12.49
C GLN A 77 -1.38 11.31 11.03
N GLY A 78 -2.19 11.87 10.12
CA GLY A 78 -2.30 11.40 8.74
C GLY A 78 -3.41 10.38 8.55
N GLY A 79 -3.80 10.17 7.29
CA GLY A 79 -4.97 9.37 6.94
C GLY A 79 -6.27 10.17 6.84
N SER A 80 -7.18 9.70 6.00
CA SER A 80 -8.49 10.32 5.79
C SER A 80 -9.52 9.25 5.46
N VAL A 81 -10.73 9.40 5.99
CA VAL A 81 -11.89 8.62 5.56
C VAL A 81 -12.48 9.36 4.37
N THR A 82 -12.56 8.70 3.22
CA THR A 82 -12.95 9.29 1.95
C THR A 82 -14.22 8.64 1.41
N LEU A 83 -14.85 9.29 0.44
CA LEU A 83 -15.97 8.71 -0.31
C LEU A 83 -15.50 7.73 -1.40
N GLY A 84 -14.55 6.85 -1.06
CA GLY A 84 -14.05 5.80 -1.95
C GLY A 84 -12.92 6.23 -2.88
N SER A 85 -11.92 6.96 -2.37
CA SER A 85 -10.74 7.35 -3.17
C SER A 85 -9.92 6.16 -3.68
N MET A 86 -10.04 4.98 -3.05
CA MET A 86 -9.41 3.74 -3.49
C MET A 86 -10.12 3.06 -4.66
N ILE A 87 -11.35 3.44 -4.98
CA ILE A 87 -12.18 2.76 -5.99
C ILE A 87 -11.52 2.74 -7.37
N PRO A 88 -10.95 3.84 -7.91
CA PRO A 88 -10.26 3.80 -9.20
C PRO A 88 -9.08 2.81 -9.21
N LEU A 89 -8.34 2.71 -8.10
CA LEU A 89 -7.20 1.80 -7.96
C LEU A 89 -7.65 0.34 -7.90
N LEU A 90 -8.71 0.05 -7.13
CA LEU A 90 -9.33 -1.27 -7.07
C LEU A 90 -9.83 -1.72 -8.45
N ILE A 91 -10.49 -0.83 -9.20
CA ILE A 91 -10.96 -1.11 -10.56
C ILE A 91 -9.79 -1.53 -11.45
N LEU A 92 -8.67 -0.79 -11.44
CA LEU A 92 -7.49 -1.17 -12.23
C LEU A 92 -6.89 -2.50 -11.79
N ALA A 93 -6.82 -2.77 -10.48
CA ALA A 93 -6.36 -4.06 -9.97
C ALA A 93 -7.25 -5.22 -10.47
N PHE A 94 -8.58 -5.05 -10.48
CA PHE A 94 -9.49 -6.07 -11.00
C PHE A 94 -9.40 -6.22 -12.52
N PHE A 95 -9.30 -5.13 -13.27
CA PHE A 95 -9.35 -5.15 -14.73
C PHE A 95 -8.04 -5.61 -15.37
N TYR A 96 -6.91 -5.11 -14.87
CA TYR A 96 -5.60 -5.45 -15.41
C TYR A 96 -4.89 -6.56 -14.65
N GLY A 97 -5.26 -6.79 -13.39
CA GLY A 97 -4.60 -7.75 -12.52
C GLY A 97 -3.68 -7.12 -11.48
N PRO A 98 -3.08 -7.98 -10.64
CA PRO A 98 -2.38 -7.55 -9.45
C PRO A 98 -1.13 -6.73 -9.75
N GLU A 99 -0.41 -7.01 -10.84
CA GLU A 99 0.79 -6.26 -11.22
C GLU A 99 0.50 -4.78 -11.46
N VAL A 100 -0.54 -4.47 -12.24
CA VAL A 100 -0.96 -3.07 -12.49
C VAL A 100 -1.57 -2.46 -11.24
N GLY A 101 -2.27 -3.25 -10.42
CA GLY A 101 -2.75 -2.83 -9.11
C GLY A 101 -1.61 -2.42 -8.15
N PHE A 102 -0.51 -3.18 -8.10
CA PHE A 102 0.67 -2.84 -7.31
C PHE A 102 1.30 -1.53 -7.79
N LEU A 103 1.47 -1.37 -9.12
CA LEU A 103 2.03 -0.15 -9.69
C LEU A 103 1.16 1.08 -9.40
N THR A 104 -0.13 1.00 -9.68
CA THR A 104 -1.07 2.11 -9.48
C THR A 104 -1.19 2.48 -8.01
N GLY A 105 -1.26 1.49 -7.13
CA GLY A 105 -1.22 1.69 -5.69
C GLY A 105 0.07 2.36 -5.22
N PHE A 106 1.23 1.88 -5.67
CA PHE A 106 2.52 2.50 -5.36
C PHE A 106 2.58 3.97 -5.78
N LEU A 107 2.22 4.27 -7.04
CA LEU A 107 2.21 5.63 -7.58
C LEU A 107 1.26 6.53 -6.80
N TYR A 108 0.07 6.03 -6.45
CA TYR A 108 -0.87 6.79 -5.63
C TYR A 108 -0.33 7.04 -4.23
N GLY A 109 0.41 6.09 -3.64
CA GLY A 109 1.09 6.29 -2.37
C GLY A 109 2.10 7.44 -2.42
N ILE A 110 2.88 7.53 -3.49
CA ILE A 110 3.79 8.67 -3.71
C ILE A 110 3.03 9.99 -3.87
N ILE A 111 1.96 10.01 -4.67
CA ILE A 111 1.09 11.20 -4.82
C ILE A 111 0.50 11.60 -3.46
N SER A 112 0.05 10.63 -2.66
CA SER A 112 -0.52 10.86 -1.34
C SER A 112 0.49 11.49 -0.38
N LEU A 113 1.76 11.08 -0.45
CA LEU A 113 2.87 11.68 0.31
C LEU A 113 3.11 13.13 -0.11
N ILE A 114 3.16 13.40 -1.42
CA ILE A 114 3.38 14.76 -1.95
C ILE A 114 2.26 15.71 -1.51
N LEU A 115 1.00 15.25 -1.55
CA LEU A 115 -0.16 16.09 -1.27
C LEU A 115 -0.48 16.27 0.22
N GLY A 116 0.01 15.38 1.08
CA GLY A 116 -0.30 15.40 2.51
C GLY A 116 0.75 14.65 3.32
N PRO A 117 1.97 15.18 3.42
CA PRO A 117 3.05 14.52 4.12
C PRO A 117 2.85 14.60 5.64
N TYR A 118 3.09 13.48 6.30
CA TYR A 118 3.24 13.34 7.74
C TYR A 118 4.41 12.38 7.96
N ILE A 119 5.58 12.96 8.25
CA ILE A 119 6.86 12.26 8.24
C ILE A 119 7.41 12.28 9.66
N LEU A 120 7.41 11.12 10.32
CA LEU A 120 8.10 10.91 11.60
C LEU A 120 9.45 10.23 11.39
N HIS A 121 9.51 9.30 10.45
CA HIS A 121 10.70 8.49 10.19
C HIS A 121 10.70 7.97 8.74
N PRO A 122 11.85 7.85 8.06
CA PRO A 122 11.88 7.36 6.67
C PRO A 122 11.25 5.97 6.49
N VAL A 123 11.44 5.07 7.45
CA VAL A 123 10.81 3.73 7.42
C VAL A 123 9.28 3.81 7.64
N GLN A 124 8.81 4.74 8.48
CA GLN A 124 7.38 5.00 8.66
C GLN A 124 6.74 5.42 7.34
N VAL A 125 7.41 6.30 6.58
CA VAL A 125 6.93 6.74 5.27
C VAL A 125 6.62 5.55 4.37
N LEU A 126 7.46 4.51 4.36
CA LEU A 126 7.21 3.31 3.56
C LEU A 126 5.90 2.61 3.96
N PHE A 127 5.62 2.49 5.26
CA PHE A 127 4.43 1.82 5.81
C PHE A 127 3.16 2.67 5.81
N ASP A 128 3.24 3.99 5.63
CA ASP A 128 2.07 4.87 5.57
C ASP A 128 1.73 5.37 4.16
N TYR A 129 2.66 5.26 3.21
CA TYR A 129 2.46 5.75 1.85
C TYR A 129 2.63 4.63 0.79
N PRO A 130 3.80 4.30 0.24
CA PRO A 130 3.88 3.41 -0.90
C PRO A 130 3.36 1.99 -0.61
N LEU A 131 3.75 1.34 0.50
CA LEU A 131 3.34 -0.03 0.80
C LEU A 131 1.82 -0.21 1.02
N PRO A 132 1.14 0.57 1.88
CA PRO A 132 -0.30 0.40 2.11
C PRO A 132 -1.13 0.58 0.84
N PHE A 133 -0.77 1.56 0.00
CA PHE A 133 -1.49 1.76 -1.26
C PHE A 133 -1.11 0.71 -2.30
N MET A 134 0.15 0.29 -2.37
CA MET A 134 0.58 -0.83 -3.23
C MET A 134 -0.19 -2.11 -2.88
N ALA A 135 -0.46 -2.39 -1.61
CA ALA A 135 -1.25 -3.55 -1.16
C ALA A 135 -2.65 -3.63 -1.78
N ILE A 136 -3.21 -2.52 -2.30
CA ILE A 136 -4.46 -2.52 -3.08
C ILE A 136 -4.40 -3.48 -4.27
N GLY A 137 -3.21 -3.67 -4.86
CA GLY A 137 -3.00 -4.61 -5.96
C GLY A 137 -3.37 -6.06 -5.63
N LEU A 138 -3.39 -6.45 -4.34
CA LEU A 138 -3.83 -7.80 -3.93
C LEU A 138 -5.27 -8.10 -4.35
N ALA A 139 -6.13 -7.09 -4.50
CA ALA A 139 -7.49 -7.26 -4.99
C ALA A 139 -7.51 -7.95 -6.38
N GLY A 140 -6.49 -7.69 -7.21
CA GLY A 140 -6.38 -8.25 -8.56
C GLY A 140 -6.23 -9.78 -8.61
N TYR A 141 -5.88 -10.44 -7.49
CA TYR A 141 -5.89 -11.90 -7.39
C TYR A 141 -7.31 -12.49 -7.26
N PHE A 142 -8.32 -11.67 -6.99
CA PHE A 142 -9.69 -12.09 -6.69
C PHE A 142 -10.70 -11.55 -7.71
N ARG A 143 -10.37 -11.61 -9.01
CA ARG A 143 -11.18 -11.02 -10.10
C ARG A 143 -12.67 -11.36 -10.04
N ASP A 144 -12.99 -12.62 -9.76
CA ASP A 144 -14.38 -13.09 -9.70
C ASP A 144 -15.04 -12.91 -8.32
N LYS A 145 -14.25 -12.51 -7.30
CA LYS A 145 -14.68 -12.36 -5.92
C LYS A 145 -14.40 -10.92 -5.44
N LYS A 146 -14.98 -9.93 -6.13
CA LYS A 146 -14.70 -8.50 -5.90
C LYS A 146 -14.78 -8.08 -4.43
N ILE A 147 -15.77 -8.56 -3.67
CA ILE A 147 -15.91 -8.24 -2.23
C ILE A 147 -14.72 -8.78 -1.43
N LEU A 148 -14.34 -10.04 -1.66
CA LEU A 148 -13.18 -10.65 -1.00
C LEU A 148 -11.88 -9.96 -1.40
N GLY A 149 -11.72 -9.64 -2.68
CA GLY A 149 -10.55 -8.91 -3.17
C GLY A 149 -10.40 -7.53 -2.53
N THR A 150 -11.49 -6.78 -2.45
CA THR A 150 -11.53 -5.48 -1.77
C THR A 150 -11.21 -5.63 -0.29
N PHE A 151 -11.80 -6.60 0.41
CA PHE A 151 -11.48 -6.87 1.81
C PHE A 151 -9.99 -7.18 2.02
N VAL A 152 -9.41 -8.08 1.21
CA VAL A 152 -7.99 -8.45 1.33
C VAL A 152 -7.07 -7.26 1.09
N ALA A 153 -7.37 -6.42 0.09
CA ALA A 153 -6.63 -5.20 -0.18
C ALA A 153 -6.67 -4.21 1.00
N VAL A 154 -7.86 -3.94 1.53
CA VAL A 154 -8.05 -3.02 2.66
C VAL A 154 -7.40 -3.58 3.94
N PHE A 155 -7.51 -4.88 4.18
CA PHE A 155 -6.91 -5.52 5.34
C PHE A 155 -5.38 -5.50 5.29
N ALA A 156 -4.79 -5.78 4.13
CA ALA A 156 -3.34 -5.67 3.94
C ALA A 156 -2.85 -4.23 4.13
N ARG A 157 -3.61 -3.25 3.64
CA ARG A 157 -3.37 -1.83 3.91
C ARG A 157 -3.44 -1.51 5.42
N PHE A 158 -4.43 -2.04 6.13
CA PHE A 158 -4.55 -1.90 7.58
C PHE A 158 -3.33 -2.47 8.31
N ILE A 159 -2.82 -3.64 7.91
CA ILE A 159 -1.61 -4.23 8.51
C ILE A 159 -0.42 -3.27 8.41
N CYS A 160 -0.23 -2.60 7.27
CA CYS A 160 0.84 -1.62 7.11
C CYS A 160 0.70 -0.46 8.11
N HIS A 161 -0.49 0.15 8.21
CA HIS A 161 -0.75 1.25 9.14
C HIS A 161 -0.69 0.79 10.60
N PHE A 162 -1.13 -0.43 10.91
CA PHE A 162 -1.01 -1.02 12.24
C PHE A 162 0.46 -1.17 12.65
N ILE A 163 1.30 -1.72 11.77
CA ILE A 163 2.75 -1.81 12.00
C ILE A 163 3.35 -0.41 12.19
N SER A 164 2.98 0.55 11.33
CA SER A 164 3.44 1.94 11.47
C SER A 164 3.08 2.52 12.84
N GLY A 165 1.82 2.36 13.27
CA GLY A 165 1.31 2.84 14.54
C GLY A 165 2.04 2.23 15.75
N VAL A 166 2.32 0.92 15.71
CA VAL A 166 3.04 0.23 16.78
C VAL A 166 4.48 0.74 16.90
N VAL A 167 5.16 0.94 15.77
CA VAL A 167 6.61 1.22 15.73
C VAL A 167 6.91 2.70 15.90
N PHE A 168 6.10 3.59 15.31
CA PHE A 168 6.43 5.02 15.18
C PHE A 168 5.49 5.96 15.92
N PHE A 169 4.29 5.50 16.30
CA PHE A 169 3.29 6.35 16.98
C PHE A 169 3.06 5.95 18.45
N GLY A 170 3.88 5.06 19.01
CA GLY A 170 3.77 4.64 20.40
C GLY A 170 3.90 5.78 21.41
N SER A 171 4.58 6.89 21.06
CA SER A 171 4.71 8.07 21.91
C SER A 171 3.38 8.81 22.15
N PHE A 172 2.37 8.58 21.30
CA PHE A 172 1.03 9.15 21.46
C PHE A 172 0.12 8.28 22.36
N ALA A 173 0.58 7.08 22.76
CA ALA A 173 -0.20 6.20 23.62
C ALA A 173 -0.35 6.81 25.04
N PRO A 174 -1.58 6.87 25.59
CA PRO A 174 -1.79 7.30 26.97
C PRO A 174 -1.00 6.46 27.98
N LYS A 175 -0.69 7.04 29.15
CA LYS A 175 0.00 6.32 30.23
C LYS A 175 -0.75 5.02 30.57
N GLY A 176 -0.03 3.90 30.54
CA GLY A 176 -0.56 2.56 30.82
C GLY A 176 -1.17 1.84 29.61
N MET A 177 -1.27 2.47 28.44
CA MET A 177 -1.73 1.81 27.21
C MET A 177 -0.55 1.21 26.43
N SER A 178 -0.69 -0.03 25.97
CA SER A 178 0.32 -0.64 25.08
C SER A 178 0.28 -0.02 23.68
N THR A 179 1.43 0.01 23.00
CA THR A 179 1.52 0.54 21.63
C THR A 179 0.69 -0.28 20.63
N TYR A 180 0.54 -1.58 20.87
CA TYR A 180 -0.35 -2.47 20.11
C TYR A 180 -1.82 -2.05 20.22
N LEU A 181 -2.30 -1.84 21.46
CA LEU A 181 -3.68 -1.42 21.68
C LEU A 181 -3.93 -0.02 21.10
N TYR A 182 -2.99 0.90 21.34
CA TYR A 182 -3.07 2.25 20.78
C TYR A 182 -3.17 2.22 19.25
N SER A 183 -2.26 1.50 18.58
CA SER A 183 -2.27 1.39 17.11
C SER A 183 -3.54 0.74 16.58
N LEU A 184 -4.06 -0.30 17.25
CA LEU A 184 -5.33 -0.93 16.88
C LEU A 184 -6.51 0.02 17.02
N MET A 185 -6.57 0.78 18.12
CA MET A 185 -7.66 1.73 18.38
C MET A 185 -7.68 2.90 17.42
N ILE A 186 -6.52 3.36 16.96
CA ILE A 186 -6.43 4.45 15.97
C ILE A 186 -6.68 3.93 14.55
N ASN A 187 -5.97 2.89 14.12
CA ASN A 187 -6.01 2.44 12.73
C ASN A 187 -7.18 1.52 12.41
N GLY A 188 -7.66 0.73 13.39
CA GLY A 188 -8.69 -0.28 13.19
C GLY A 188 -10.03 0.31 12.78
N PRO A 189 -10.67 1.16 13.61
CA PRO A 189 -11.94 1.80 13.26
C PRO A 189 -11.83 2.63 11.98
N PHE A 190 -10.73 3.37 11.82
CA PHE A 190 -10.43 4.16 10.64
C PHE A 190 -10.48 3.31 9.35
N MET A 191 -9.69 2.23 9.32
CA MET A 191 -9.63 1.34 8.15
C MET A 191 -10.91 0.52 7.98
N ALA A 192 -11.62 0.20 9.06
CA ALA A 192 -12.90 -0.50 8.99
C ALA A 192 -13.97 0.36 8.30
N VAL A 193 -14.08 1.64 8.65
CA VAL A 193 -15.05 2.57 8.01
C VAL A 193 -14.70 2.78 6.54
N GLU A 194 -13.44 3.12 6.23
CA GLU A 194 -12.98 3.28 4.85
C GLU A 194 -13.19 1.99 4.02
N GLY A 195 -12.90 0.85 4.63
CA GLY A 195 -13.10 -0.48 4.05
C GLY A 195 -14.55 -0.78 3.76
N CYS A 196 -15.45 -0.50 4.69
CA CYS A 196 -16.90 -0.68 4.51
C CYS A 196 -17.42 0.16 3.35
N ILE A 197 -17.03 1.44 3.28
CA ILE A 197 -17.39 2.33 2.16
C ILE A 197 -16.93 1.70 0.84
N CYS A 198 -15.67 1.26 0.76
CA CYS A 198 -15.15 0.66 -0.46
C CYS A 198 -15.85 -0.65 -0.83
N ILE A 199 -16.14 -1.51 0.15
CA ILE A 199 -16.87 -2.77 -0.08
C ILE A 199 -18.28 -2.49 -0.59
N VAL A 200 -19.00 -1.54 0.00
CA VAL A 200 -20.36 -1.16 -0.43
C VAL A 200 -20.33 -0.62 -1.86
N ILE A 201 -19.44 0.33 -2.17
CA ILE A 201 -19.32 0.87 -3.52
C ILE A 201 -18.98 -0.25 -4.50
N MET A 202 -17.97 -1.07 -4.20
CA MET A 202 -17.58 -2.19 -5.08
C MET A 202 -18.71 -3.21 -5.26
N ALA A 203 -19.54 -3.46 -4.25
CA ALA A 203 -20.69 -4.35 -4.34
C ALA A 203 -21.74 -3.82 -5.33
N LEU A 204 -22.07 -2.52 -5.23
CA LEU A 204 -23.06 -1.85 -6.09
C LEU A 204 -22.56 -1.61 -7.53
N LEU A 205 -21.26 -1.50 -7.71
CA LEU A 205 -20.66 -1.09 -8.98
C LEU A 205 -20.76 -2.20 -10.06
N PRO A 206 -21.30 -1.88 -11.26
CA PRO A 206 -21.55 -2.83 -12.35
C PRO A 206 -20.26 -3.22 -13.09
N MET A 207 -19.42 -4.03 -12.43
CA MET A 207 -18.07 -4.39 -12.91
C MET A 207 -18.05 -5.03 -14.30
N LYS A 208 -19.06 -5.83 -14.66
CA LYS A 208 -19.12 -6.48 -15.99
C LYS A 208 -19.32 -5.47 -17.11
N GLN A 209 -20.26 -4.54 -16.92
CA GLN A 209 -20.54 -3.48 -17.89
C GLN A 209 -19.35 -2.54 -18.02
N LEU A 210 -18.75 -2.14 -16.90
CA LEU A 210 -17.55 -1.29 -16.91
C LEU A 210 -16.37 -1.98 -17.58
N TYR A 211 -16.15 -3.27 -17.30
CA TYR A 211 -15.11 -4.05 -17.98
C TYR A 211 -15.34 -4.13 -19.49
N SER A 212 -16.59 -4.31 -19.92
CA SER A 212 -16.94 -4.32 -21.34
C SER A 212 -16.63 -2.98 -22.01
N ILE A 213 -17.04 -1.85 -21.43
CA ILE A 213 -16.73 -0.50 -21.95
C ILE A 213 -15.22 -0.28 -21.99
N PHE A 214 -14.52 -0.67 -20.93
CA PHE A 214 -13.08 -0.54 -20.79
C PHE A 214 -12.31 -1.31 -21.87
N ASN A 215 -12.78 -2.51 -22.23
CA ASN A 215 -12.11 -3.39 -23.17
C ASN A 215 -12.58 -3.20 -24.63
N LYS A 216 -13.77 -2.63 -24.86
CA LYS A 216 -14.30 -2.36 -26.20
C LYS A 216 -13.37 -1.47 -27.02
N HIS A 217 -12.69 -0.52 -26.37
CA HIS A 217 -11.69 0.35 -27.02
C HIS A 217 -10.33 -0.30 -27.26
N ARG A 218 -10.04 -1.48 -26.66
CA ARG A 218 -8.77 -2.20 -26.84
C ARG A 218 -8.75 -3.10 -28.08
N GLN A 219 -9.92 -3.46 -28.61
CA GLN A 219 -10.04 -4.28 -29.83
C GLN A 219 -10.19 -3.46 -31.12
N MET A 220 -10.30 -2.13 -31.01
CA MET A 220 -10.42 -1.22 -32.17
C MET A 220 -9.09 -0.52 -32.53
N THR A 221 -8.01 -0.85 -31.84
CA THR A 221 -6.63 -0.33 -32.04
C THR A 221 -5.67 -1.50 -32.11
#